data_AF-A0A956PR77-F1
#
_entry.id   AF-A0A956PR77-F1
#
_cell.length_a   1.000
_cell.length_b   1.000
_cell.length_c   1.000
_cell.angle_alpha   90.00
_cell.angle_beta   90.00
_cell.angle_gamma   90.00
#
_symmetry.space_group_name_H-M   'P 1'
#
loop_
_entity.id
_entity.type
_entity.pdbx_description
1 polymer ?
#
loop_
_entity_poly.entity_id
_entity_poly.type
_entity_poly.pdbx_seq_one_letter_code
_entity_poly.pdbx_strand_id
1 'polypeptide(L)'
;MTYRRAKKKARKANAKRERTFSRKRELFLVFMFLISQFYFLQSPLFQFSAVEIEGATKVPASEIEQMLDLGATTTFWDVDDSGLEQNLMFIHQLENADVELSFPGRVEVVVSERKPAYYAAFIGNSSSWYTVDADGVVLESQPAT
;
A
#
# COMPACT_ATOMS: atom_id res chain seq x y z
N MET A 1 5.30 22.25 -69.92
CA MET A 1 5.95 22.43 -68.59
C MET A 1 5.22 21.78 -67.39
N THR A 2 4.17 20.97 -67.60
CA THR A 2 3.28 20.47 -66.52
C THR A 2 3.79 19.22 -65.79
N TYR A 3 4.59 18.39 -66.46
CA TYR A 3 5.05 17.08 -65.96
C TYR A 3 5.93 17.14 -64.68
N ARG A 4 6.85 18.11 -64.57
CA ARG A 4 7.74 18.25 -63.38
C ARG A 4 6.99 18.58 -62.09
N ARG A 5 5.87 19.32 -62.17
CA ARG A 5 5.09 19.73 -60.99
C ARG A 5 4.30 18.54 -60.42
N ALA A 6 3.71 17.71 -61.27
CA ALA A 6 2.99 16.49 -60.87
C ALA A 6 3.91 15.50 -60.13
N LYS A 7 5.11 15.23 -60.67
CA LYS A 7 6.10 14.32 -60.06
C LYS A 7 6.59 14.83 -58.69
N LYS A 8 6.82 16.14 -58.53
CA LYS A 8 7.18 16.74 -57.22
C LYS A 8 6.03 16.65 -56.20
N LYS A 9 4.77 16.82 -56.63
CA LYS A 9 3.58 16.72 -55.75
C LYS A 9 3.39 15.29 -55.25
N ALA A 10 3.51 14.29 -56.14
CA ALA A 10 3.45 12.87 -55.78
C ALA A 10 4.57 12.45 -54.82
N ARG A 11 5.81 12.92 -55.05
CA ARG A 11 6.96 12.65 -54.18
C ARG A 11 6.81 13.26 -52.78
N LYS A 12 6.25 14.47 -52.68
CA LYS A 12 5.90 15.10 -51.39
C LYS A 12 4.74 14.38 -50.69
N ALA A 13 3.74 13.91 -51.42
CA ALA A 13 2.63 13.14 -50.86
C ALA A 13 3.10 11.78 -50.30
N ASN A 14 3.94 11.06 -51.03
CA ASN A 14 4.54 9.80 -50.56
C ASN A 14 5.44 10.02 -49.35
N ALA A 15 6.32 11.04 -49.37
CA ALA A 15 7.15 11.37 -48.20
C ALA A 15 6.31 11.80 -46.98
N LYS A 16 5.19 12.50 -47.18
CA LYS A 16 4.25 12.83 -46.10
C LYS A 16 3.56 11.56 -45.57
N ARG A 17 3.18 10.62 -46.44
CA ARG A 17 2.57 9.32 -46.10
C ARG A 17 3.54 8.40 -45.35
N GLU A 18 4.80 8.33 -45.76
CA GLU A 18 5.86 7.59 -45.07
C GLU A 18 6.18 8.19 -43.70
N ARG A 19 6.24 9.53 -43.59
CA ARG A 19 6.44 10.23 -42.31
C ARG A 19 5.26 10.05 -41.35
N THR A 20 4.02 10.06 -41.84
CA THR A 20 2.85 9.80 -40.98
C THR A 20 2.73 8.32 -40.62
N PHE A 21 3.09 7.40 -41.52
CA PHE A 21 3.09 5.96 -41.23
C PHE A 21 4.17 5.58 -40.20
N SER A 22 5.37 6.15 -40.32
CA SER A 22 6.46 5.96 -39.34
C SER A 22 6.14 6.54 -37.97
N ARG A 23 5.56 7.75 -37.89
CA ARG A 23 5.10 8.33 -36.60
C ARG A 23 3.97 7.54 -35.96
N LYS A 24 3.03 7.01 -36.75
CA LYS A 24 1.96 6.14 -36.24
C LYS A 24 2.53 4.83 -35.69
N ARG A 25 3.53 4.25 -36.36
CA ARG A 25 4.23 3.05 -35.88
C ARG A 25 5.00 3.32 -34.59
N GLU A 26 5.70 4.44 -34.52
CA GLU A 26 6.45 4.85 -33.33
C GLU A 26 5.51 5.07 -32.14
N LEU A 27 4.41 5.79 -32.35
CA LEU A 27 3.37 5.98 -31.33
C LEU A 27 2.75 4.65 -30.88
N PHE A 28 2.52 3.73 -31.81
CA PHE A 28 2.02 2.39 -31.49
C PHE A 28 3.01 1.59 -30.62
N LEU A 29 4.31 1.65 -30.94
CA LEU A 29 5.35 0.98 -30.15
C LEU A 29 5.46 1.56 -28.74
N VAL A 30 5.39 2.89 -28.60
CA VAL A 30 5.38 3.56 -27.29
C VAL A 30 4.14 3.15 -26.50
N PHE A 31 2.98 3.09 -27.13
CA PHE A 31 1.75 2.67 -26.47
C PHE A 31 1.82 1.21 -26.01
N MET A 32 2.33 0.31 -26.86
CA MET A 32 2.53 -1.10 -26.49
C MET A 32 3.54 -1.26 -25.35
N PHE A 33 4.61 -0.44 -25.35
CA PHE A 33 5.60 -0.41 -24.27
C PHE A 33 4.98 0.02 -22.94
N LEU A 34 4.16 1.08 -22.93
CA LEU A 34 3.48 1.55 -21.72
C LEU A 34 2.51 0.50 -21.16
N ILE A 35 1.75 -0.18 -22.02
CA ILE A 35 0.87 -1.27 -21.60
C ILE A 35 1.68 -2.43 -21.00
N SER A 36 2.80 -2.80 -21.63
CA SER A 36 3.67 -3.85 -21.12
C SER A 36 4.24 -3.50 -19.74
N GLN A 37 4.62 -2.24 -19.51
CA GLN A 37 5.10 -1.77 -18.22
C GLN A 37 3.99 -1.84 -17.16
N PHE A 38 2.76 -1.44 -17.51
CA PHE A 38 1.61 -1.51 -16.61
C PHE A 38 1.34 -2.94 -16.12
N TYR A 39 1.28 -3.92 -17.04
CA TYR A 39 1.11 -5.32 -16.65
C TYR A 39 2.32 -5.90 -15.92
N PHE A 40 3.53 -5.42 -16.22
CA PHE A 40 4.74 -5.83 -15.52
C PHE A 40 4.73 -5.39 -14.04
N LEU A 41 4.21 -4.19 -13.74
CA LEU A 41 4.08 -3.68 -12.37
C LEU A 41 3.05 -4.48 -11.55
N GLN A 42 2.03 -5.05 -12.20
CA GLN A 42 1.04 -5.94 -11.58
C GLN A 42 1.48 -7.42 -11.54
N SER A 43 2.75 -7.70 -11.86
CA SER A 43 3.30 -9.05 -11.84
C SER A 43 3.34 -9.62 -10.41
N PRO A 44 3.24 -10.95 -10.23
CA PRO A 44 3.41 -11.62 -8.93
C PRO A 44 4.71 -11.30 -8.19
N LEU A 45 5.72 -10.78 -8.91
CA LEU A 45 6.98 -10.31 -8.32
C LEU A 45 6.80 -9.15 -7.33
N PHE A 46 5.71 -8.38 -7.44
CA PHE A 46 5.39 -7.24 -6.59
C PHE A 46 4.25 -7.54 -5.60
N GLN A 47 3.87 -8.80 -5.43
CA GLN A 47 2.92 -9.21 -4.40
C GLN A 47 3.61 -9.31 -3.04
N PHE A 48 2.87 -8.97 -1.98
CA PHE A 48 3.35 -9.11 -0.62
C PHE A 48 3.56 -10.58 -0.29
N SER A 49 4.80 -10.93 0.08
CA SER A 49 5.25 -12.29 0.33
C SER A 49 5.52 -12.56 1.81
N ALA A 50 5.89 -11.52 2.57
CA ALA A 50 6.16 -11.64 4.00
C ALA A 50 5.80 -10.34 4.73
N VAL A 51 5.27 -10.49 5.94
CA VAL A 51 5.04 -9.42 6.91
C VAL A 51 5.89 -9.76 8.14
N GLU A 52 6.82 -8.88 8.49
CA GLU A 52 7.67 -9.00 9.67
C GLU A 52 7.15 -8.04 10.73
N ILE A 53 6.77 -8.57 11.90
CA ILE A 53 6.16 -7.79 12.98
C ILE A 53 7.11 -7.80 14.18
N GLU A 54 7.54 -6.61 14.59
CA GLU A 54 8.39 -6.40 15.76
C GLU A 54 7.67 -5.57 16.84
N GLY A 55 7.96 -5.87 18.10
CA GLY A 55 7.43 -5.10 19.25
C GLY A 55 6.04 -5.52 19.76
N ALA A 56 5.33 -6.39 19.03
CA ALA A 56 4.08 -7.00 19.49
C ALA A 56 4.36 -8.05 20.60
N THR A 57 3.74 -7.89 21.76
CA THR A 57 3.85 -8.79 22.92
C THR A 57 2.49 -9.29 23.39
N LYS A 58 1.52 -8.38 23.54
CA LYS A 58 0.14 -8.69 23.94
C LYS A 58 -0.80 -8.76 22.75
N VAL A 59 -0.62 -7.90 21.74
CA VAL A 59 -1.45 -7.90 20.54
C VAL A 59 -1.06 -9.10 19.67
N PRO A 60 -2.01 -9.97 19.29
CA PRO A 60 -1.69 -11.11 18.43
C PRO A 60 -1.33 -10.63 17.02
N ALA A 61 -0.28 -11.22 16.44
CA ALA A 61 0.17 -10.93 15.09
C ALA A 61 -0.95 -11.03 14.04
N SER A 62 -1.90 -11.96 14.22
CA SER A 62 -3.05 -12.12 13.34
C SER A 62 -3.99 -10.92 13.30
N GLU A 63 -4.11 -10.17 14.41
CA GLU A 63 -4.94 -8.95 14.45
C GLU A 63 -4.27 -7.80 13.72
N ILE A 64 -2.94 -7.70 13.84
CA ILE A 64 -2.11 -6.76 13.08
C ILE A 64 -2.19 -7.06 11.59
N GLU A 65 -1.99 -8.33 11.19
CA GLU A 65 -2.13 -8.78 9.80
C GLU A 65 -3.53 -8.51 9.24
N GLN A 66 -4.57 -8.72 10.03
CA GLN A 66 -5.95 -8.45 9.62
C GLN A 66 -6.19 -6.95 9.42
N MET A 67 -5.61 -6.09 10.26
CA MET A 67 -5.76 -4.64 10.14
C MET A 67 -4.99 -4.06 8.95
N LEU A 68 -3.87 -4.69 8.58
CA LEU A 68 -3.09 -4.32 7.40
C LEU A 68 -3.81 -4.64 6.07
N ASP A 69 -4.73 -5.63 6.07
CA ASP A 69 -5.50 -6.06 4.89
C ASP A 69 -4.65 -6.35 3.64
N LEU A 70 -3.42 -6.83 3.86
CA LEU A 70 -2.47 -7.18 2.81
C LEU A 70 -2.80 -8.58 2.26
N GLY A 71 -3.87 -8.66 1.48
CA GLY A 71 -4.26 -9.89 0.79
C GLY A 71 -3.27 -10.34 -0.29
N ALA A 72 -3.35 -11.61 -0.70
CA ALA A 72 -2.51 -12.20 -1.75
C ALA A 72 -2.66 -11.53 -3.14
N THR A 73 -3.70 -10.72 -3.33
CA THR A 73 -3.93 -9.96 -4.56
C THR A 73 -3.46 -8.51 -4.48
N THR A 74 -3.02 -8.04 -3.31
CA THR A 74 -2.58 -6.67 -3.10
C THR A 74 -1.16 -6.51 -3.65
N THR A 75 -0.97 -5.51 -4.52
CA THR A 75 0.32 -5.21 -5.13
C THR A 75 1.03 -4.14 -4.32
N PHE A 76 2.36 -4.22 -4.22
CA PHE A 76 3.21 -3.23 -3.56
C PHE A 76 2.91 -1.78 -3.96
N TRP A 77 2.54 -1.55 -5.23
CA TRP A 77 2.27 -0.20 -5.77
C TRP A 77 0.93 0.41 -5.34
N ASP A 78 -0.02 -0.40 -4.85
CA ASP A 78 -1.35 0.07 -4.45
C ASP A 78 -1.40 0.45 -2.96
N VAL A 79 -0.30 0.25 -2.24
CA VAL A 79 -0.21 0.41 -0.79
C VAL A 79 0.70 1.57 -0.43
N ASP A 80 0.29 2.32 0.59
CA ASP A 80 1.03 3.43 1.16
C ASP A 80 1.34 3.13 2.63
N ASP A 81 2.56 3.42 3.06
CA ASP A 81 3.02 3.22 4.44
C ASP A 81 2.15 4.00 5.43
N SER A 82 1.93 5.29 5.16
CA SER A 82 1.17 6.19 6.02
C SER A 82 -0.30 5.78 6.19
N GLY A 83 -0.88 5.11 5.18
CA GLY A 83 -2.22 4.56 5.23
C GLY A 83 -2.28 3.32 6.12
N LEU A 84 -1.26 2.46 6.05
CA LEU A 84 -1.16 1.26 6.90
C LEU A 84 -0.92 1.63 8.37
N GLU A 85 -0.07 2.62 8.65
CA GLU A 85 0.14 3.14 10.00
C GLU A 85 -1.17 3.63 10.62
N GLN A 86 -1.94 4.43 9.88
CA GLN A 86 -3.24 4.92 10.33
C GLN A 86 -4.23 3.78 10.60
N ASN A 87 -4.21 2.74 9.77
CA ASN A 87 -5.05 1.56 10.00
C ASN A 87 -4.65 0.84 11.30
N LEU A 88 -3.36 0.67 11.55
CA LEU A 88 -2.86 0.06 12.78
C LEU A 88 -3.21 0.88 14.04
N MET A 89 -3.27 2.21 13.93
CA MET A 89 -3.68 3.09 15.03
C MET A 89 -5.15 2.94 15.46
N PHE A 90 -5.99 2.21 14.72
CA PHE A 90 -7.30 1.80 15.21
C PHE A 90 -7.25 0.76 16.34
N ILE A 91 -6.12 0.05 16.48
CA ILE A 91 -5.90 -0.86 17.60
C ILE A 91 -5.55 -0.03 18.84
N HIS A 92 -6.52 0.15 19.73
CA HIS A 92 -6.39 0.98 20.94
C HIS A 92 -5.26 0.56 21.91
N GLN A 93 -4.74 -0.67 21.76
CA GLN A 93 -3.65 -1.21 22.56
C GLN A 93 -2.27 -0.72 22.08
N LEU A 94 -2.19 -0.16 20.88
CA LEU A 94 -0.96 0.39 20.32
C LEU A 94 -0.80 1.88 20.69
N GLU A 95 0.41 2.25 21.06
CA GLU A 95 0.82 3.64 21.31
C GLU A 95 1.29 4.27 20.00
N ASN A 96 2.14 3.55 19.27
CA ASN A 96 2.71 3.94 17.99
C ASN A 96 2.83 2.71 17.07
N ALA A 97 2.70 2.94 15.77
CA ALA A 97 2.99 1.95 14.74
C ALA A 97 3.78 2.65 13.63
N ASP A 98 4.89 2.04 13.24
CA ASP A 98 5.76 2.47 12.15
C ASP A 98 5.76 1.33 11.12
N VAL A 99 5.50 1.67 9.87
CA VAL A 99 5.38 0.70 8.78
C VAL A 99 6.34 1.05 7.68
N GLU A 100 7.31 0.18 7.42
CA GLU A 100 8.26 0.36 6.32
C GLU A 100 8.03 -0.68 5.22
N LEU A 101 7.86 -0.17 4.00
CA LEU A 101 7.67 -0.98 2.80
C LEU A 101 9.04 -1.37 2.21
N SER A 102 9.50 -2.57 2.57
CA SER A 102 10.79 -3.12 2.12
C SER A 102 10.69 -3.81 0.75
N PHE A 103 11.37 -3.25 -0.24
CA PHE A 103 11.38 -3.81 -1.60
C PHE A 103 12.19 -5.13 -1.70
N PRO A 104 11.75 -6.15 -2.46
CA PRO A 104 10.42 -6.34 -3.06
C PRO A 104 9.45 -7.09 -2.13
N GLY A 105 8.21 -6.60 -2.01
CA GLY A 105 7.08 -7.36 -1.46
C GLY A 105 7.18 -7.74 0.02
N ARG A 106 7.95 -7.00 0.82
CA ARG A 106 8.01 -7.17 2.28
C ARG A 106 7.45 -5.94 2.98
N VAL A 107 6.78 -6.16 4.10
CA VAL A 107 6.35 -5.10 5.02
C VAL A 107 6.98 -5.37 6.36
N GLU A 108 7.73 -4.39 6.85
CA GLU A 108 8.28 -4.39 8.19
C GLU A 108 7.39 -3.49 9.04
N VAL A 109 6.89 -4.05 10.14
CA VAL A 109 5.93 -3.37 11.01
C VAL A 109 6.51 -3.35 12.40
N VAL A 110 6.88 -2.15 12.86
CA VAL A 110 7.39 -1.94 14.22
C VAL A 110 6.29 -1.30 15.04
N VAL A 111 5.75 -2.04 16.00
CA VAL A 111 4.69 -1.54 16.88
C VAL A 111 5.19 -1.31 18.30
N SER A 112 4.66 -0.28 18.95
CA SER A 112 4.87 0.00 20.36
C SER A 112 3.55 -0.15 21.11
N GLU A 113 3.49 -1.09 22.05
CA GLU A 113 2.29 -1.33 22.87
C GLU A 113 2.20 -0.37 24.06
N ARG A 114 0.98 0.08 24.35
CA ARG A 114 0.67 0.90 25.52
C ARG A 114 0.88 0.12 26.81
N LYS A 115 1.43 0.79 27.83
CA LYS A 115 1.66 0.19 29.14
C LYS A 115 0.58 0.63 30.13
N PRO A 116 0.02 -0.29 30.93
CA PRO A 116 -0.97 0.09 31.92
C PRO A 116 -0.31 0.96 33.01
N ALA A 117 -0.89 2.13 33.27
CA ALA A 117 -0.42 3.07 34.30
C ALA A 117 -1.35 3.10 35.51
N TYR A 118 -2.66 2.95 35.29
CA TYR A 118 -3.69 3.08 36.33
C TYR A 118 -4.69 1.93 36.30
N TYR A 119 -5.28 1.66 37.47
CA TYR A 119 -6.43 0.76 37.61
C TYR A 119 -7.67 1.61 37.91
N ALA A 120 -8.71 1.47 37.09
CA ALA A 120 -10.00 2.13 37.27
C ALA A 120 -11.08 1.10 37.63
N ALA A 121 -11.92 1.41 38.62
CA ALA A 121 -13.13 0.64 38.91
C ALA A 121 -14.37 1.50 38.67
N PHE A 122 -15.41 0.87 38.14
CA PHE A 122 -16.71 1.50 38.03
C PHE A 122 -17.46 1.38 39.36
N ILE A 123 -17.80 2.52 39.98
CA ILE A 123 -18.43 2.58 41.32
C ILE A 123 -19.82 1.88 41.37
N GLY A 124 -20.43 1.58 40.21
CA GLY A 124 -21.72 0.86 40.12
C GLY A 124 -21.65 -0.64 39.82
N ASN A 125 -20.48 -1.19 39.49
CA ASN A 125 -20.28 -2.61 39.21
C ASN A 125 -18.95 -3.05 39.82
N SER A 126 -19.01 -3.59 41.03
CA SER A 126 -17.84 -3.94 41.84
C SER A 126 -17.06 -5.17 41.35
N SER A 127 -17.43 -5.74 40.21
CA SER A 127 -16.91 -7.01 39.70
C SER A 127 -15.89 -6.87 38.58
N SER A 128 -15.48 -5.66 38.18
CA SER A 128 -14.50 -5.50 37.08
C SER A 128 -13.60 -4.29 37.29
N TRP A 129 -12.30 -4.53 37.11
CA TRP A 129 -11.25 -3.50 37.06
C TRP A 129 -10.85 -3.28 35.62
N TYR A 130 -10.64 -2.02 35.25
CA TYR A 130 -10.11 -1.63 33.95
C TYR A 130 -8.68 -1.16 34.12
N THR A 131 -7.79 -1.59 33.24
CA THR A 131 -6.46 -0.99 33.13
C THR A 131 -6.51 0.19 32.17
N VAL A 132 -5.87 1.29 32.57
CA VAL A 132 -5.86 2.54 31.83
C VAL A 132 -4.42 2.99 31.64
N ASP A 133 -4.10 3.46 30.45
CA ASP A 133 -2.81 4.04 30.10
C ASP A 133 -2.64 5.45 30.71
N ALA A 134 -1.42 5.98 30.68
CA ALA A 134 -1.07 7.33 31.15
C ALA A 134 -1.95 8.42 30.49
N ASP A 135 -2.34 8.22 29.23
CA ASP A 135 -3.19 9.13 28.45
C ASP A 135 -4.69 8.98 28.73
N GLY A 136 -5.09 8.05 29.60
CA GLY A 136 -6.51 7.82 29.92
C GLY A 136 -7.23 6.85 28.98
N VAL A 137 -6.51 6.14 28.11
CA VAL A 137 -7.07 5.11 27.21
C VAL A 137 -7.26 3.79 27.96
N VAL A 138 -8.42 3.15 27.81
CA VAL A 138 -8.73 1.85 28.43
C VAL A 138 -8.12 0.72 27.61
N LEU A 139 -7.34 -0.15 28.27
CA LEU A 139 -6.61 -1.24 27.62
C LEU A 139 -7.34 -2.59 27.77
N GLU A 140 -7.73 -2.96 28.98
CA GLU A 140 -8.31 -4.29 29.26
C GLU A 140 -9.27 -4.24 30.46
N SER A 141 -10.31 -5.10 30.43
CA SER A 141 -11.18 -5.34 31.58
C SER A 141 -10.86 -6.69 32.22
N GLN A 142 -10.52 -6.67 33.51
CA GLN A 142 -10.32 -7.87 34.31
C GLN A 142 -11.45 -8.04 35.33
N PRO A 143 -11.99 -9.27 35.50
CA PRO A 143 -12.95 -9.52 36.57
C PRO A 143 -12.27 -9.34 37.94
N ALA A 144 -12.93 -8.62 38.84
CA ALA A 144 -12.51 -8.52 40.24
C ALA A 144 -12.61 -9.93 40.86
N THR A 145 -11.46 -10.48 41.25
CA THR A 145 -11.36 -11.74 41.99
C THR A 145 -11.71 -11.52 43.46
#